data_AF-A0A0R2V1M5-F1
#
_entry.id   AF-A0A0R2V1M5-F1
#
_cell.length_a   1.000
_cell.length_b   1.000
_cell.length_c   1.000
_cell.angle_alpha   90.00
_cell.angle_beta   90.00
_cell.angle_gamma   90.00
#
_symmetry.space_group_name_H-M   'P 1'
#
loop_
_entity.id
_entity.type
_entity.pdbx_description
1 polymer ?
#
loop_
_entity_poly.entity_id
_entity_poly.type
_entity_poly.pdbx_seq_one_letter_code
_entity_poly.pdbx_strand_id
1 'polypeptide(L)'
;MTLNFNDFQKQDIQFDINELQKAYQEILKIKNFDGPEEISNFGAISLTQIPGDPDSIKGHKARGVFWTKPDSSGKEVVRDITIDEAAYSEFIDDFKNTYFKEVFDTLSSKYKLGRVRVLLKQPRSTLSWHRDPEPRLHIPIITNPGSIMVIDNVAKHLPADGSVWITNNTKYHNAFNGGEENRIHLVACVLDHKFN
;
A
#
# COMPACT_ATOMS: atom_id res chain seq x y z
N MET A 1 -22.25 15.23 14.07
CA MET A 1 -21.33 14.10 14.27
C MET A 1 -19.94 14.62 13.94
N THR A 2 -19.00 14.60 14.89
CA THR A 2 -17.63 15.12 14.67
C THR A 2 -16.81 14.04 14.00
N LEU A 3 -16.21 14.32 12.85
CA LEU A 3 -15.33 13.37 12.16
C LEU A 3 -14.04 13.18 12.96
N ASN A 4 -13.63 11.93 13.15
CA ASN A 4 -12.40 11.56 13.84
C ASN A 4 -11.33 11.09 12.83
N PHE A 5 -10.21 11.79 12.76
CA PHE A 5 -9.13 11.49 11.82
C PHE A 5 -7.98 10.65 12.43
N ASN A 6 -8.15 10.09 13.65
CA ASN A 6 -7.10 9.33 14.35
C ASN A 6 -6.65 8.07 13.60
N ASP A 7 -7.47 7.56 12.69
CA ASP A 7 -7.13 6.43 11.80
C ASP A 7 -6.17 6.82 10.66
N PHE A 8 -5.80 8.10 10.55
CA PHE A 8 -4.84 8.65 9.60
C PHE A 8 -3.74 9.42 10.33
N GLN A 9 -2.64 8.75 10.67
CA GLN A 9 -1.54 9.35 11.42
C GLN A 9 -0.40 9.76 10.49
N LYS A 10 -0.19 11.07 10.35
CA LYS A 10 1.01 11.60 9.68
C LYS A 10 2.23 11.36 10.57
N GLN A 11 3.28 10.79 10.02
CA GLN A 11 4.51 10.50 10.75
C GLN A 11 5.50 11.66 10.64
N ASP A 12 6.40 11.78 11.62
CA ASP A 12 7.48 12.78 11.63
C ASP A 12 8.68 12.31 10.79
N ILE A 13 8.40 12.03 9.52
CA ILE A 13 9.36 11.72 8.46
C ILE A 13 8.80 12.21 7.13
N GLN A 14 9.68 12.68 6.26
CA GLN A 14 9.34 13.17 4.94
C GLN A 14 10.46 12.81 3.97
N PHE A 15 10.07 12.40 2.77
CA PHE A 15 11.00 12.04 1.69
C PHE A 15 10.93 13.06 0.56
N ASP A 16 11.94 13.11 -0.30
CA ASP A 16 11.91 13.96 -1.48
C ASP A 16 10.91 13.42 -2.52
N ILE A 17 9.86 14.20 -2.81
CA ILE A 17 8.82 13.78 -3.75
C ILE A 17 9.35 13.63 -5.19
N ASN A 18 10.32 14.45 -5.61
CA ASN A 18 10.87 14.37 -6.96
C ASN A 18 11.72 13.11 -7.11
N GLU A 19 12.52 12.76 -6.09
CA GLU A 19 13.29 11.50 -6.12
C GLU A 19 12.39 10.26 -6.01
N LEU A 20 11.26 10.33 -5.26
CA LEU A 20 10.24 9.27 -5.26
C LEU A 20 9.63 9.06 -6.65
N GLN A 21 9.27 10.15 -7.34
CA GLN A 21 8.72 10.09 -8.70
C GLN A 21 9.74 9.59 -9.71
N LYS A 22 11.00 10.00 -9.59
CA LYS A 22 12.10 9.50 -10.42
C LYS A 22 12.35 8.01 -10.20
N ALA A 23 12.42 7.55 -8.96
CA ALA A 23 12.56 6.12 -8.63
C ALA A 23 11.40 5.30 -9.18
N TYR A 24 10.17 5.82 -9.12
CA TYR A 24 9.01 5.22 -9.78
C TYR A 24 9.22 5.06 -11.30
N GLN A 25 9.69 6.10 -11.99
CA GLN A 25 9.98 6.00 -13.43
C GLN A 25 11.14 5.05 -13.75
N GLU A 26 12.12 4.91 -12.87
CA GLU A 26 13.23 3.96 -13.02
C GLU A 26 12.74 2.51 -12.93
N ILE A 27 11.93 2.16 -11.92
CA ILE A 27 11.44 0.78 -11.76
C ILE A 27 10.49 0.36 -12.89
N LEU A 28 9.73 1.29 -13.48
CA LEU A 28 8.85 1.00 -14.62
C LEU A 28 9.61 0.54 -15.88
N LYS A 29 10.88 0.91 -16.01
CA LYS A 29 11.73 0.45 -17.12
C LYS A 29 12.18 -1.00 -16.94
N ILE A 30 12.11 -1.50 -15.70
CA ILE A 30 12.60 -2.82 -15.31
C ILE A 30 11.43 -3.80 -15.21
N LYS A 31 10.31 -3.37 -14.62
CA LYS A 31 9.18 -4.22 -14.29
C LYS A 31 7.84 -3.54 -14.52
N ASN A 32 6.90 -4.28 -15.10
CA ASN A 32 5.51 -3.86 -15.23
C ASN A 32 4.74 -4.13 -13.93
N PHE A 33 3.63 -3.43 -13.75
CA PHE A 33 2.68 -3.76 -12.68
C PHE A 33 2.08 -5.14 -12.91
N ASP A 34 2.10 -5.97 -11.87
CA ASP A 34 1.40 -7.25 -11.84
C ASP A 34 0.15 -7.11 -10.96
N GLY A 35 -0.93 -7.77 -11.35
CA GLY A 35 -2.20 -7.72 -10.64
C GLY A 35 -2.93 -9.06 -10.71
N PRO A 36 -3.97 -9.26 -9.88
CA PRO A 36 -4.87 -10.38 -10.03
C PRO A 36 -5.51 -10.40 -11.42
N GLU A 37 -5.60 -11.55 -12.08
CA GLU A 37 -6.18 -11.66 -13.43
C GLU A 37 -7.59 -11.06 -13.52
N GLU A 38 -8.37 -11.13 -12.43
CA GLU A 38 -9.74 -10.61 -12.34
C GLU A 38 -9.83 -9.10 -12.10
N ILE A 39 -8.73 -8.40 -11.78
CA ILE A 39 -8.72 -6.99 -11.39
C ILE A 39 -7.80 -6.19 -12.33
N SER A 40 -8.38 -5.62 -13.38
CA SER A 40 -7.64 -4.84 -14.38
C SER A 40 -7.20 -3.45 -13.95
N ASN A 41 -7.82 -2.90 -12.90
CA ASN A 41 -7.65 -1.49 -12.47
C ASN A 41 -6.73 -1.30 -11.25
N PHE A 42 -6.04 -2.36 -10.84
CA PHE A 42 -5.12 -2.38 -9.70
C PHE A 42 -3.89 -3.19 -10.05
N GLY A 43 -2.72 -2.71 -9.61
CA GLY A 43 -1.46 -3.44 -9.80
C GLY A 43 -0.49 -3.16 -8.68
N ALA A 44 0.48 -4.05 -8.51
CA ALA A 44 1.56 -3.92 -7.55
C ALA A 44 2.92 -4.23 -8.19
N ILE A 45 3.96 -3.51 -7.75
CA ILE A 45 5.35 -3.89 -7.92
C ILE A 45 5.92 -4.08 -6.52
N SER A 46 6.23 -5.32 -6.15
CA SER A 46 6.90 -5.61 -4.88
C SER A 46 8.30 -5.02 -4.87
N LEU A 47 8.68 -4.43 -3.74
CA LEU A 47 10.03 -3.94 -3.44
C LEU A 47 10.76 -4.85 -2.45
N THR A 48 10.02 -5.67 -1.70
CA THR A 48 10.59 -6.71 -0.83
C THR A 48 10.09 -8.10 -1.20
N GLN A 49 10.90 -9.11 -0.86
CA GLN A 49 10.63 -10.53 -1.01
C GLN A 49 11.10 -11.31 0.23
N ILE A 50 10.71 -12.58 0.33
CA ILE A 50 11.29 -13.49 1.31
C ILE A 50 12.73 -13.84 0.87
N PRO A 51 13.74 -13.72 1.75
CA PRO A 51 15.12 -14.08 1.42
C PRO A 51 15.23 -15.47 0.79
N GLY A 52 15.76 -15.54 -0.43
CA GLY A 52 15.94 -16.79 -1.16
C GLY A 52 14.66 -17.39 -1.78
N ASP A 53 13.52 -16.71 -1.72
CA ASP A 53 12.27 -17.09 -2.40
C ASP A 53 11.73 -15.95 -3.30
N PRO A 54 12.23 -15.80 -4.54
CA PRO A 54 11.72 -14.84 -5.50
C PRO A 54 10.25 -15.08 -5.93
N ASP A 55 9.71 -16.28 -5.68
CA ASP A 55 8.31 -16.60 -5.98
C ASP A 55 7.35 -16.13 -4.86
N SER A 56 7.89 -15.66 -3.73
CA SER A 56 7.12 -15.07 -2.63
C SER A 56 6.30 -13.85 -3.05
N ILE A 57 6.69 -13.17 -4.13
CA ILE A 57 6.01 -11.97 -4.64
C ILE A 57 5.04 -12.26 -5.81
N LYS A 58 4.72 -13.53 -6.07
CA LYS A 58 3.84 -13.93 -7.18
C LYS A 58 2.46 -14.37 -6.70
N GLY A 59 1.45 -14.15 -7.54
CA GLY A 59 0.08 -14.61 -7.33
C GLY A 59 -0.52 -14.20 -5.97
N HIS A 60 -1.15 -15.15 -5.30
CA HIS A 60 -1.83 -14.96 -4.00
C HIS A 60 -0.90 -14.49 -2.86
N LYS A 61 0.37 -14.91 -2.87
CA LYS A 61 1.37 -14.47 -1.87
C LYS A 61 1.63 -12.94 -1.95
N ALA A 62 1.50 -12.37 -3.14
CA ALA A 62 1.63 -10.92 -3.37
C ALA A 62 0.46 -10.10 -2.81
N ARG A 63 -0.67 -10.73 -2.48
CA ARG A 63 -1.85 -10.06 -1.89
C ARG A 63 -2.01 -10.34 -0.40
N GLY A 64 -1.93 -11.60 0.01
CA GLY A 64 -2.14 -12.02 1.40
C GLY A 64 -3.62 -11.94 1.83
N VAL A 65 -3.92 -12.46 3.02
CA VAL A 65 -5.28 -12.60 3.55
C VAL A 65 -5.94 -11.25 3.85
N PHE A 66 -7.24 -11.15 3.56
CA PHE A 66 -8.08 -10.00 3.90
C PHE A 66 -9.53 -10.43 4.10
N TRP A 67 -10.37 -9.52 4.61
CA TRP A 67 -11.78 -9.80 4.88
C TRP A 67 -12.69 -8.82 4.17
N THR A 68 -13.77 -9.31 3.56
CA THR A 68 -14.76 -8.49 2.83
C THR A 68 -16.16 -8.66 3.38
N LYS A 69 -17.06 -7.71 3.09
CA LYS A 69 -18.52 -7.86 3.22
C LYS A 69 -19.12 -7.80 1.81
N PRO A 70 -19.35 -8.95 1.14
CA PRO A 70 -19.53 -8.99 -0.31
C PRO A 70 -20.96 -8.66 -0.76
N ASP A 71 -21.95 -8.83 0.12
CA ASP A 71 -23.36 -8.70 -0.22
C ASP A 71 -24.16 -7.94 0.85
N SER A 72 -25.46 -7.79 0.60
CA SER A 72 -26.39 -7.06 1.45
C SER A 72 -26.59 -7.67 2.84
N SER A 73 -26.11 -8.90 3.10
CA SER A 73 -26.18 -9.49 4.44
C SER A 73 -25.22 -8.83 5.43
N GLY A 74 -24.17 -8.16 4.92
CA GLY A 74 -23.12 -7.56 5.75
C GLY A 74 -22.23 -8.58 6.47
N LYS A 75 -22.35 -9.88 6.14
CA LYS A 75 -21.53 -10.94 6.73
C LYS A 75 -20.10 -10.87 6.21
N GLU A 76 -19.16 -10.98 7.13
CA GLU A 76 -17.73 -11.00 6.83
C GLU A 76 -17.32 -12.37 6.26
N VAL A 77 -16.44 -12.35 5.27
CA VAL A 77 -15.83 -13.54 4.67
C VAL A 77 -14.34 -13.34 4.47
N VAL A 78 -13.57 -14.41 4.67
CA VAL A 78 -12.12 -14.46 4.45
C VAL A 78 -11.84 -14.56 2.94
N ARG A 79 -10.78 -13.91 2.50
CA ARG A 79 -10.27 -13.94 1.12
C ARG A 79 -8.77 -14.24 1.14
N ASP A 80 -8.32 -14.94 0.10
CA ASP A 80 -6.91 -15.23 -0.16
C ASP A 80 -6.23 -16.08 0.94
N ILE A 81 -4.90 -16.16 0.94
CA ILE A 81 -4.11 -17.03 1.83
C ILE A 81 -3.41 -16.25 2.95
N THR A 82 -3.27 -16.88 4.11
CA THR A 82 -2.41 -16.36 5.18
C THR A 82 -0.94 -16.42 4.76
N ILE A 83 -0.20 -15.36 5.07
CA ILE A 83 1.24 -15.25 4.83
C ILE A 83 1.93 -14.73 6.09
N ASP A 84 3.22 -15.03 6.23
CA ASP A 84 4.05 -14.40 7.26
C ASP A 84 4.63 -13.09 6.72
N GLU A 85 4.01 -11.96 7.05
CA GLU A 85 4.49 -10.64 6.63
C GLU A 85 5.93 -10.38 7.11
N ALA A 86 6.33 -10.90 8.28
CA ALA A 86 7.66 -10.66 8.83
C ALA A 86 8.78 -11.35 8.03
N ALA A 87 8.44 -12.34 7.20
CA ALA A 87 9.39 -13.02 6.35
C ALA A 87 9.83 -12.18 5.14
N TYR A 88 9.08 -11.13 4.74
CA TYR A 88 9.38 -10.30 3.57
C TYR A 88 10.41 -9.20 3.87
N SER A 89 11.62 -9.64 4.25
CA SER A 89 12.68 -8.75 4.75
C SER A 89 13.78 -8.41 3.74
N GLU A 90 13.85 -9.08 2.59
CA GLU A 90 14.87 -8.83 1.57
C GLU A 90 14.38 -7.76 0.58
N PHE A 91 15.13 -6.67 0.43
CA PHE A 91 14.87 -5.69 -0.62
C PHE A 91 15.35 -6.24 -1.98
N ILE A 92 14.53 -6.12 -3.01
CA ILE A 92 14.80 -6.71 -4.33
C ILE A 92 15.98 -6.00 -5.00
N ASP A 93 16.99 -6.79 -5.39
CA ASP A 93 18.29 -6.30 -5.89
C ASP A 93 18.15 -5.40 -7.13
N ASP A 94 17.20 -5.70 -8.02
CA ASP A 94 16.91 -4.93 -9.25
C ASP A 94 16.60 -3.46 -8.97
N PHE A 95 16.07 -3.14 -7.78
CA PHE A 95 15.64 -1.78 -7.42
C PHE A 95 16.63 -1.07 -6.49
N LYS A 96 17.75 -1.70 -6.11
CA LYS A 96 18.65 -1.21 -5.06
C LYS A 96 19.33 0.13 -5.39
N ASN A 97 19.45 0.44 -6.68
CA ASN A 97 20.07 1.67 -7.18
C ASN A 97 19.06 2.82 -7.35
N THR A 98 17.82 2.65 -6.89
CA THR A 98 16.78 3.69 -6.90
C THR A 98 16.62 4.31 -5.52
N TYR A 99 15.99 5.47 -5.45
CA TYR A 99 15.67 6.12 -4.16
C TYR A 99 14.81 5.25 -3.22
N PHE A 100 14.09 4.25 -3.74
CA PHE A 100 13.31 3.34 -2.90
C PHE A 100 14.17 2.53 -1.93
N LYS A 101 15.46 2.31 -2.19
CA LYS A 101 16.35 1.64 -1.24
C LYS A 101 16.56 2.49 0.02
N GLU A 102 16.82 3.78 -0.16
CA GLU A 102 16.97 4.73 0.94
C GLU A 102 15.67 4.85 1.74
N VAL A 103 14.53 4.92 1.05
CA VAL A 103 13.21 4.92 1.67
C VAL A 103 13.01 3.66 2.51
N PHE A 104 13.29 2.48 1.96
CA PHE A 104 13.16 1.20 2.67
C PHE A 104 14.06 1.14 3.91
N ASP A 105 15.33 1.52 3.80
CA ASP A 105 16.27 1.49 4.92
C ASP A 105 15.85 2.45 6.03
N THR A 106 15.43 3.65 5.66
CA THR A 106 14.94 4.66 6.59
C THR A 106 13.70 4.17 7.33
N LEU A 107 12.72 3.61 6.62
CA LEU A 107 11.51 3.06 7.24
C LEU A 107 11.81 1.85 8.13
N SER A 108 12.68 0.94 7.67
CA SER A 108 13.06 -0.27 8.42
C SER A 108 13.84 0.05 9.69
N SER A 109 14.53 1.20 9.75
CA SER A 109 15.17 1.67 10.98
C SER A 109 14.18 2.14 12.06
N LYS A 110 12.92 2.44 11.67
CA LYS A 110 11.89 3.00 12.54
C LYS A 110 10.74 2.03 12.85
N TYR A 111 10.46 1.09 11.95
CA TYR A 111 9.30 0.21 12.01
C TYR A 111 9.68 -1.22 11.69
N LYS A 112 8.97 -2.18 12.29
CA LYS A 112 8.98 -3.56 11.83
C LYS A 112 8.09 -3.68 10.59
N LEU A 113 8.71 -3.65 9.40
CA LEU A 113 8.00 -3.75 8.14
C LEU A 113 7.72 -5.20 7.74
N GLY A 114 6.61 -5.41 7.04
CA GLY A 114 6.37 -6.60 6.22
C GLY A 114 6.61 -6.30 4.74
N ARG A 115 5.70 -6.74 3.87
CA ARG A 115 5.78 -6.43 2.43
C ARG A 115 5.78 -4.94 2.15
N VAL A 116 6.69 -4.51 1.29
CA VAL A 116 6.75 -3.15 0.74
C VAL A 116 6.51 -3.22 -0.76
N ARG A 117 5.57 -2.40 -1.27
CA ARG A 117 5.10 -2.43 -2.65
C ARG A 117 4.81 -1.03 -3.17
N VAL A 118 5.01 -0.81 -4.47
CA VAL A 118 4.40 0.31 -5.19
C VAL A 118 3.05 -0.16 -5.72
N LEU A 119 1.96 0.52 -5.35
CA LEU A 119 0.60 0.18 -5.75
C LEU A 119 0.05 1.19 -6.74
N LEU A 120 -0.54 0.67 -7.81
CA LEU A 120 -1.27 1.41 -8.85
C LEU A 120 -2.78 1.27 -8.63
N LYS A 121 -3.49 2.38 -8.74
CA LYS A 121 -4.94 2.42 -8.97
C LYS A 121 -5.26 3.27 -10.20
N GLN A 122 -5.85 2.65 -11.21
CA GLN A 122 -6.19 3.34 -12.46
C GLN A 122 -7.28 4.42 -12.26
N PRO A 123 -7.44 5.36 -13.21
CA PRO A 123 -8.51 6.34 -13.21
C PRO A 123 -9.90 5.74 -12.99
N ARG A 124 -10.79 6.55 -12.40
CA ARG A 124 -12.22 6.25 -12.23
C ARG A 124 -12.51 4.84 -11.67
N SER A 125 -11.78 4.43 -10.63
CA SER A 125 -11.87 3.06 -10.12
C SER A 125 -11.76 2.95 -8.60
N THR A 126 -12.34 1.89 -8.02
CA THR A 126 -12.41 1.64 -6.56
C THR A 126 -11.86 0.26 -6.19
N LEU A 127 -11.45 0.07 -4.94
CA LEU A 127 -11.13 -1.26 -4.38
C LEU A 127 -12.38 -1.91 -3.78
N SER A 128 -12.24 -3.15 -3.30
CA SER A 128 -13.26 -3.77 -2.45
C SER A 128 -13.35 -3.04 -1.10
N TRP A 129 -14.52 -3.10 -0.46
CA TRP A 129 -14.66 -2.73 0.95
C TRP A 129 -14.12 -3.87 1.82
N HIS A 130 -12.97 -3.64 2.47
CA HIS A 130 -12.25 -4.71 3.16
C HIS A 130 -11.50 -4.24 4.41
N ARG A 131 -11.05 -5.18 5.24
CA ARG A 131 -10.05 -4.96 6.27
C ARG A 131 -8.87 -5.90 6.07
N ASP A 132 -7.69 -5.42 6.44
CA ASP A 132 -6.43 -6.15 6.46
C ASP A 132 -6.12 -6.67 7.89
N PRO A 133 -5.13 -7.56 8.05
CA PRO A 133 -4.67 -7.96 9.38
C PRO A 133 -3.80 -6.90 10.06
N GLU A 134 -3.06 -6.09 9.28
CA GLU A 134 -2.14 -5.07 9.81
C GLU A 134 -2.46 -3.65 9.31
N PRO A 135 -2.06 -2.60 10.06
CA PRO A 135 -1.92 -1.26 9.53
C PRO A 135 -1.07 -1.18 8.27
N ARG A 136 -1.35 -0.17 7.44
CA ARG A 136 -0.52 0.13 6.27
C ARG A 136 0.13 1.50 6.41
N LEU A 137 1.41 1.56 6.07
CA LEU A 137 2.12 2.79 5.82
C LEU A 137 1.94 3.17 4.36
N HIS A 138 1.66 4.45 4.08
CA HIS A 138 1.48 5.00 2.74
C HIS A 138 2.39 6.20 2.52
N ILE A 139 3.05 6.24 1.37
CA ILE A 139 3.74 7.41 0.82
C ILE A 139 3.13 7.67 -0.57
N PRO A 140 2.29 8.70 -0.73
CA PRO A 140 1.74 9.07 -2.03
C PRO A 140 2.87 9.59 -2.96
N ILE A 141 2.94 9.05 -4.18
CA ILE A 141 3.94 9.44 -5.20
C ILE A 141 3.28 10.22 -6.35
N ILE A 142 2.14 9.72 -6.82
CA ILE A 142 1.26 10.39 -7.78
C ILE A 142 -0.17 10.27 -7.24
N THR A 143 -0.85 11.40 -7.08
CA THR A 143 -2.19 11.47 -6.49
C THR A 143 -2.91 12.70 -7.03
N ASN A 144 -4.23 12.72 -6.89
CA ASN A 144 -5.08 13.82 -7.32
C ASN A 144 -6.19 14.06 -6.28
N PRO A 145 -6.91 15.20 -6.30
CA PRO A 145 -7.99 15.46 -5.34
C PRO A 145 -9.10 14.40 -5.30
N GLY A 146 -9.29 13.63 -6.38
CA GLY A 146 -10.22 12.49 -6.45
C GLY A 146 -9.66 11.17 -5.90
N SER A 147 -8.38 11.12 -5.50
CA SER A 147 -7.75 9.98 -4.85
C SER A 147 -7.99 10.04 -3.35
N ILE A 148 -8.91 9.20 -2.86
CA ILE A 148 -9.40 9.25 -1.48
C ILE A 148 -9.27 7.88 -0.84
N MET A 149 -8.78 7.88 0.39
CA MET A 149 -8.84 6.74 1.28
C MET A 149 -9.97 6.93 2.27
N VAL A 150 -10.82 5.91 2.39
CA VAL A 150 -11.95 5.88 3.32
C VAL A 150 -11.67 4.81 4.34
N ILE A 151 -11.69 5.15 5.62
CA ILE A 151 -11.59 4.21 6.74
C ILE A 151 -12.82 4.42 7.60
N ASP A 152 -13.61 3.35 7.75
CA ASP A 152 -14.93 3.38 8.39
C ASP A 152 -15.83 4.49 7.79
N ASN A 153 -16.06 5.57 8.51
CA ASN A 153 -16.89 6.70 8.08
C ASN A 153 -16.10 7.96 7.69
N VAL A 154 -14.76 7.91 7.65
CA VAL A 154 -13.91 9.08 7.38
C VAL A 154 -13.21 8.94 6.03
N ALA A 155 -13.37 9.95 5.18
CA ALA A 155 -12.71 10.07 3.88
C ALA A 155 -11.57 11.10 3.95
N LYS A 156 -10.39 10.75 3.44
CA LYS A 156 -9.21 11.62 3.45
C LYS A 156 -8.40 11.49 2.17
N HIS A 157 -8.00 12.63 1.61
CA HIS A 157 -6.97 12.72 0.58
C HIS A 157 -5.58 12.70 1.23
N LEU A 158 -4.66 11.89 0.68
CA LEU A 158 -3.25 11.89 1.08
C LEU A 158 -2.42 12.55 -0.03
N PRO A 159 -1.77 13.70 0.22
CA PRO A 159 -1.04 14.45 -0.80
C PRO A 159 0.31 13.83 -1.15
N ALA A 160 0.74 14.00 -2.40
CA ALA A 160 2.07 13.63 -2.87
C ALA A 160 3.06 14.78 -2.58
N ASP A 161 3.42 14.91 -1.31
CA ASP A 161 4.36 15.93 -0.79
C ASP A 161 5.54 15.30 -0.03
N GLY A 162 5.73 13.98 -0.20
CA GLY A 162 6.73 13.20 0.53
C GLY A 162 6.31 12.77 1.93
N SER A 163 5.12 13.16 2.40
CA SER A 163 4.61 12.77 3.71
C SER A 163 4.41 11.26 3.82
N VAL A 164 4.73 10.74 5.01
CA VAL A 164 4.44 9.36 5.38
C VAL A 164 3.22 9.30 6.29
N TRP A 165 2.31 8.39 5.97
CA TRP A 165 1.08 8.18 6.72
C TRP A 165 1.01 6.74 7.20
N ILE A 166 0.56 6.50 8.43
CA ILE A 166 0.10 5.17 8.86
C ILE A 166 -1.41 5.23 8.96
N THR A 167 -2.06 4.27 8.32
CA THR A 167 -3.52 4.17 8.21
C THR A 167 -4.04 2.91 8.86
N ASN A 168 -5.21 3.01 9.49
CA ASN A 168 -5.81 1.90 10.23
C ASN A 168 -6.56 0.92 9.31
N ASN A 169 -5.82 0.16 8.53
CA ASN A 169 -6.39 -0.83 7.61
C ASN A 169 -6.97 -2.06 8.32
N THR A 170 -6.77 -2.20 9.64
CA THR A 170 -7.43 -3.24 10.45
C THR A 170 -8.94 -2.98 10.59
N LYS A 171 -9.36 -1.73 10.39
CA LYS A 171 -10.76 -1.36 10.18
C LYS A 171 -11.15 -1.54 8.72
N TYR A 172 -12.45 -1.67 8.50
CA TYR A 172 -13.00 -1.70 7.16
C TYR A 172 -12.73 -0.37 6.43
N HIS A 173 -12.18 -0.47 5.23
CA HIS A 173 -11.68 0.65 4.47
C HIS A 173 -11.75 0.39 2.96
N ASN A 174 -11.45 1.44 2.20
CA ASN A 174 -11.31 1.42 0.75
C ASN A 174 -10.35 2.53 0.31
N ALA A 175 -9.72 2.37 -0.84
CA ALA A 175 -9.12 3.47 -1.57
C ALA A 175 -9.65 3.50 -3.00
N PHE A 176 -10.12 4.67 -3.42
CA PHE A 176 -10.56 4.90 -4.80
C PHE A 176 -9.77 6.02 -5.45
N ASN A 177 -9.75 6.00 -6.77
CA ASN A 177 -9.21 7.04 -7.61
C ASN A 177 -10.32 7.53 -8.54
N GLY A 178 -10.96 8.64 -8.17
CA GLY A 178 -11.99 9.30 -8.98
C GLY A 178 -11.40 10.24 -10.03
N GLY A 179 -10.08 10.44 -10.05
CA GLY A 179 -9.40 11.28 -11.04
C GLY A 179 -9.20 10.60 -12.38
N GLU A 180 -8.51 11.32 -13.27
CA GLU A 180 -8.29 10.92 -14.66
C GLU A 180 -6.85 10.45 -14.94
N GLU A 181 -5.99 10.45 -13.92
CA GLU A 181 -4.63 9.92 -13.97
C GLU A 181 -4.45 8.75 -13.00
N ASN A 182 -3.39 7.96 -13.19
CA ASN A 182 -3.04 6.87 -12.29
C ASN A 182 -2.70 7.40 -10.88
N ARG A 183 -3.18 6.72 -9.85
CA ARG A 183 -2.76 6.94 -8.45
C ARG A 183 -1.68 5.94 -8.09
N ILE A 184 -0.53 6.43 -7.64
CA ILE A 184 0.65 5.65 -7.27
C ILE A 184 1.05 5.94 -5.83
N HIS A 185 1.10 4.90 -5.00
CA HIS A 185 1.57 4.99 -3.61
C HIS A 185 2.60 3.90 -3.33
N LEU A 186 3.66 4.22 -2.59
CA LEU A 186 4.42 3.19 -1.88
C LEU A 186 3.62 2.81 -0.63
N VAL A 187 3.46 1.50 -0.42
CA VAL A 187 2.70 0.92 0.69
C VAL A 187 3.52 -0.14 1.39
N ALA A 188 3.56 -0.10 2.72
CA ALA A 188 4.20 -1.11 3.54
C ALA A 188 3.28 -1.63 4.64
N CYS A 189 3.40 -2.92 4.98
CA CYS A 189 2.77 -3.49 6.17
C CYS A 189 3.56 -3.07 7.41
N VAL A 190 2.89 -2.61 8.47
CA VAL A 190 3.57 -2.21 9.72
C VAL A 190 3.14 -3.15 10.84
N LEU A 191 4.08 -3.96 11.33
CA LEU A 191 3.79 -5.12 12.18
C LEU A 191 3.80 -4.79 13.68
N ASP A 192 4.38 -3.66 14.05
CA ASP A 192 4.56 -3.20 15.43
C ASP A 192 3.77 -1.93 15.78
N HIS A 193 2.91 -1.46 14.87
CA HIS A 193 2.08 -0.28 15.10
C HIS A 193 0.70 -0.64 15.66
N LYS A 194 0.24 0.14 16.65
CA LYS A 194 -1.10 0.01 17.25
C LYS A 194 -1.79 1.36 17.24
N PHE A 195 -3.03 1.37 16.74
CA PHE A 195 -3.94 2.50 16.92
C PHE A 195 -4.54 2.43 18.31
N ASN A 196 -4.49 3.56 19.04
CA ASN A 196 -5.14 3.75 20.34
C ASN A 196 -6.55 4.30 20.17
#